data_AF-A0A0C1NI91-F1
#
_entry.id   AF-A0A0C1NI91-F1
#
_cell.length_a   1.000
_cell.length_b   1.000
_cell.length_c   1.000
_cell.angle_alpha   90.00
_cell.angle_beta   90.00
_cell.angle_gamma   90.00
#
_symmetry.space_group_name_H-M   'P 1'
#
loop_
_entity.id
_entity.type
_entity.pdbx_description
1 polymer ?
#
loop_
_entity_poly.entity_id
_entity_poly.type
_entity_poly.pdbx_seq_one_letter_code
_entity_poly.pdbx_strand_id
1 'polypeptide(L)'
;MVEKRETRYNEGESPLKNFRIELSMSQEEFARAIGTTARTISRWEAGDTEPTFTVAQIKAFERLLASRGKTIQDLPDSFRPQKKSLE
;
A
#
# COMPACT_ATOMS: atom_id res chain seq x y z
N MET A 1 21.44 11.25 -15.08
CA MET A 1 21.05 11.50 -13.67
C MET A 1 19.55 11.28 -13.60
N VAL A 2 19.09 10.15 -13.04
CA VAL A 2 17.65 9.92 -12.85
C VAL A 2 17.28 10.60 -11.55
N GLU A 3 16.57 11.72 -11.65
CA GLU A 3 16.01 12.43 -10.50
C GLU A 3 15.16 11.45 -9.70
N LYS A 4 15.59 11.13 -8.48
CA LYS A 4 14.74 10.52 -7.46
C LYS A 4 13.58 11.49 -7.25
N ARG A 5 12.44 11.25 -7.92
CA ARG A 5 11.18 11.84 -7.51
C ARG A 5 10.92 11.32 -6.11
N GLU A 6 11.23 12.14 -5.11
CA GLU A 6 10.68 11.99 -3.77
C GLU A 6 9.16 11.94 -3.97
N THR A 7 8.60 10.74 -3.84
CA THR A 7 7.15 10.54 -3.86
C THR A 7 6.60 11.32 -2.70
N ARG A 8 6.13 12.54 -2.99
CA ARG A 8 5.36 13.36 -2.05
C ARG A 8 4.26 12.45 -1.52
N TYR A 9 4.37 12.06 -0.25
CA TYR A 9 3.27 11.42 0.46
C TYR A 9 2.11 12.40 0.38
N ASN A 10 1.10 12.08 -0.41
CA ASN A 10 -0.08 12.93 -0.50
C ASN A 10 -0.78 12.83 0.87
N GLU A 11 -0.64 13.87 1.68
CA GLU A 11 -1.32 14.00 2.97
C GLU A 11 -2.83 13.77 2.76
N GLY A 12 -3.36 12.64 3.25
CA GLY A 12 -4.75 12.22 3.05
C GLY A 12 -4.95 10.94 2.23
N GLU A 13 -3.89 10.38 1.63
CA GLU A 13 -3.96 9.09 0.93
C GLU A 13 -3.73 7.90 1.87
N SER A 14 -4.36 6.75 1.55
CA SER A 14 -4.15 5.50 2.27
C SER A 14 -2.67 5.13 2.32
N PRO A 15 -2.14 4.70 3.48
CA PRO A 15 -0.78 4.19 3.56
C PRO A 15 -0.49 3.05 2.58
N LEU A 16 -1.50 2.22 2.25
CA LEU A 16 -1.36 1.14 1.27
C LEU A 16 -1.06 1.69 -0.13
N LYS A 17 -1.74 2.78 -0.51
CA LYS A 17 -1.51 3.48 -1.77
C LYS A 17 -0.10 4.05 -1.84
N ASN A 18 0.39 4.62 -0.74
CA ASN A 18 1.75 5.13 -0.65
C ASN A 18 2.79 4.01 -0.87
N PHE A 19 2.64 2.86 -0.19
CA PHE A 19 3.52 1.71 -0.41
C PHE A 19 3.50 1.23 -1.87
N ARG A 20 2.32 1.14 -2.49
CA ARG A 20 2.20 0.74 -3.89
C ARG A 20 2.91 1.73 -4.84
N ILE A 21 2.74 3.03 -4.61
CA ILE A 21 3.37 4.07 -5.42
C ILE A 21 4.89 4.06 -5.22
N GLU A 22 5.37 3.89 -3.99
CA GLU A 22 6.79 3.69 -3.70
C GLU A 22 7.31 2.52 -4.54
N LEU A 23 6.59 1.39 -4.55
CA LEU A 23 6.89 0.21 -5.37
C LEU A 23 6.82 0.45 -6.89
N SER A 24 6.32 1.61 -7.33
CA SER A 24 6.10 1.98 -8.74
C SER A 24 5.15 1.01 -9.46
N MET A 25 4.12 0.52 -8.74
CA MET A 25 3.17 -0.46 -9.27
C MET A 25 1.78 0.17 -9.50
N SER A 26 1.08 -0.31 -10.54
CA SER A 26 -0.35 -0.10 -10.71
C SER A 26 -1.15 -0.89 -9.67
N GLN A 27 -2.44 -0.57 -9.47
CA GLN A 27 -3.31 -1.36 -8.58
C GLN A 27 -3.42 -2.81 -9.04
N GLU A 28 -3.47 -3.05 -10.35
CA GLU A 28 -3.50 -4.39 -10.95
C GLU A 28 -2.19 -5.15 -10.72
N GLU A 29 -1.04 -4.50 -10.89
CA GLU A 29 0.27 -5.11 -10.66
C GLU A 29 0.44 -5.51 -9.19
N PHE A 30 0.10 -4.61 -8.28
CA PHE A 30 0.17 -4.85 -6.85
C PHE A 30 -0.80 -5.95 -6.41
N ALA A 31 -2.03 -5.93 -6.93
CA ALA A 31 -3.01 -6.97 -6.67
C ALA A 31 -2.51 -8.35 -7.12
N ARG A 32 -1.95 -8.46 -8.34
CA ARG A 32 -1.37 -9.72 -8.82
C ARG A 32 -0.21 -10.19 -7.96
N ALA A 33 0.66 -9.28 -7.53
CA ALA A 33 1.81 -9.63 -6.71
C ALA A 33 1.43 -10.15 -5.31
N ILE A 34 0.37 -9.60 -4.72
CA ILE A 34 -0.14 -10.04 -3.40
C ILE A 34 -1.08 -11.25 -3.53
N GLY A 35 -1.71 -11.46 -4.68
CA GLY A 35 -2.69 -12.52 -4.89
C GLY A 35 -4.11 -12.08 -4.51
N THR A 36 -4.53 -10.91 -4.99
CA THR A 36 -5.88 -10.36 -4.84
C THR A 36 -6.34 -9.69 -6.14
N THR A 37 -7.44 -8.95 -6.12
CA THR A 37 -7.96 -8.23 -7.30
C THR A 37 -7.68 -6.72 -7.20
N ALA A 38 -7.52 -6.06 -8.35
CA ALA A 38 -7.37 -4.60 -8.41
C ALA A 38 -8.56 -3.88 -7.75
N ARG A 39 -9.78 -4.43 -7.88
CA ARG A 39 -10.98 -3.92 -7.21
C ARG A 39 -10.86 -3.97 -5.68
N THR A 40 -10.29 -5.03 -5.13
CA THR A 40 -10.04 -5.16 -3.69
C THR A 40 -9.03 -4.11 -3.23
N ILE A 41 -7.92 -3.95 -3.96
CA ILE A 41 -6.91 -2.91 -3.67
C ILE A 41 -7.53 -1.50 -3.71
N SER A 42 -8.33 -1.20 -4.75
CA SER A 42 -9.01 0.08 -4.89
C SER A 42 -9.89 0.41 -3.68
N ARG A 43 -10.69 -0.55 -3.18
CA ARG A 43 -11.52 -0.38 -1.98
C ARG A 43 -10.70 -0.18 -0.71
N TRP A 44 -9.59 -0.89 -0.57
CA TRP A 44 -8.66 -0.72 0.56
C TRP A 44 -8.01 0.66 0.54
N GLU A 45 -7.54 1.11 -0.62
CA GLU A 45 -6.92 2.42 -0.79
C GLU A 45 -7.91 3.58 -0.62
N ALA A 46 -9.19 3.37 -0.92
CA ALA A 46 -10.26 4.33 -0.67
C ALA A 46 -10.73 4.34 0.80
N GLY A 47 -10.39 3.31 1.58
CA GLY A 47 -10.88 3.13 2.95
C GLY A 47 -12.31 2.58 3.03
N ASP A 48 -12.88 2.09 1.92
CA ASP A 48 -14.23 1.51 1.87
C ASP A 48 -14.33 0.22 2.72
N THR A 49 -13.22 -0.52 2.78
CA THR A 49 -13.13 -1.79 3.53
C THR A 49 -11.76 -1.93 4.16
N GLU A 50 -11.69 -2.50 5.36
CA GLU A 50 -10.42 -2.83 6.02
C GLU A 50 -9.70 -3.97 5.26
N PRO A 51 -8.38 -3.87 5.06
CA PRO A 51 -7.61 -4.98 4.50
C PRO A 51 -7.68 -6.23 5.37
N THR A 52 -8.03 -7.34 4.73
CA THR A 52 -7.96 -8.66 5.33
C THR A 52 -7.04 -9.50 4.45
N PHE A 53 -6.00 -10.05 5.07
CA PHE A 53 -5.00 -10.84 4.37
C PHE A 53 -5.06 -12.29 4.82
N THR A 54 -4.99 -13.20 3.86
CA THR A 54 -4.62 -14.60 4.13
C THR A 54 -3.13 -14.69 4.45
N VAL A 55 -2.71 -15.78 5.10
CA VAL A 55 -1.27 -16.02 5.37
C VAL A 55 -0.43 -15.99 4.10
N ALA A 56 -0.94 -16.49 2.97
CA ALA A 56 -0.25 -16.45 1.69
C ALA A 56 -0.04 -15.01 1.19
N GLN A 57 -1.06 -14.16 1.34
CA GLN A 57 -0.99 -12.75 0.96
C GLN A 57 -0.06 -11.96 1.88
N ILE A 58 -0.03 -12.25 3.18
CA ILE A 58 0.94 -11.64 4.12
C ILE A 58 2.37 -11.97 3.67
N LYS A 59 2.67 -13.24 3.39
CA LYS A 59 3.99 -13.65 2.90
C LYS A 59 4.35 -13.00 1.56
N ALA A 60 3.36 -12.83 0.67
CA ALA A 60 3.57 -12.15 -0.61
C ALA A 60 3.88 -10.67 -0.41
N PHE A 61 3.16 -10.01 0.49
CA PHE A 61 3.39 -8.61 0.79
C PHE A 61 4.74 -8.39 1.50
N GLU A 62 5.12 -9.26 2.43
CA GLU A 62 6.44 -9.25 3.08
C GLU A 62 7.58 -9.31 2.05
N ARG A 63 7.48 -10.18 1.03
CA ARG A 63 8.48 -10.24 -0.06
C ARG A 63 8.57 -8.94 -0.84
N LEU A 64 7.44 -8.25 -1.06
CA LEU A 64 7.44 -6.94 -1.72
C LEU A 64 8.12 -5.88 -0.86
N LEU A 65 7.84 -5.86 0.45
CA LEU A 65 8.46 -4.93 1.39
C LEU A 65 9.98 -5.16 1.49
N ALA A 66 10.40 -6.42 1.52
CA ALA A 66 11.81 -6.80 1.59
C ALA A 66 12.62 -6.26 0.38
N SER A 67 11.99 -6.13 -0.80
CA SER A 67 12.63 -5.50 -1.97
C SER A 67 13.03 -4.03 -1.75
N ARG A 68 12.46 -3.40 -0.72
CA ARG A 68 12.72 -2.02 -0.29
C ARG A 68 13.40 -1.93 1.08
N GLY A 69 13.85 -3.05 1.64
CA GLY A 69 14.45 -3.10 2.97
C GLY A 69 13.47 -2.80 4.10
N LYS A 70 12.17 -3.00 3.87
CA LYS A 70 11.09 -2.85 4.86
C LYS A 70 10.56 -4.22 5.30
N THR A 71 9.91 -4.24 6.43
CA THR A 71 9.25 -5.42 7.03
C THR A 71 7.79 -5.11 7.35
N ILE A 72 7.02 -6.13 7.73
CA ILE A 72 5.64 -5.93 8.20
C ILE A 72 5.56 -5.08 9.48
N GLN A 73 6.66 -4.93 10.23
CA GLN A 73 6.73 -4.11 11.44
C GLN A 73 6.80 -2.61 11.11
N ASP A 74 7.19 -2.27 9.88
CA ASP A 74 7.26 -0.88 9.40
C ASP A 74 5.91 -0.42 8.81
N LEU A 75 4.90 -1.30 8.79
CA LEU A 75 3.56 -0.98 8.34
C LEU A 75 2.79 -0.26 9.45
N PRO A 76 1.87 0.66 9.08
CA PRO A 76 0.95 1.22 10.06
C PRO A 76 -0.09 0.17 10.49
N ASP A 77 -0.64 0.36 11.68
CA ASP A 77 -1.72 -0.50 12.21
C ASP A 77 -3.04 -0.37 11.42
N SER A 78 -3.18 0.65 10.58
CA SER A 78 -4.32 0.82 9.68
C SER A 78 -3.91 1.36 8.32
N PHE A 79 -4.57 0.85 7.29
CA PHE A 79 -4.42 1.30 5.91
C PHE A 79 -5.51 2.29 5.49
N ARG A 80 -6.37 2.74 6.40
CA ARG A 80 -7.39 3.74 6.06
C ARG A 80 -6.75 5.07 5.68
N PRO A 81 -7.30 5.80 4.71
CA PRO A 81 -6.93 7.20 4.48
C PRO A 81 -7.17 8.03 5.76
N GLN A 82 -6.14 8.71 6.23
CA GLN A 82 -6.24 9.63 7.37
C GLN A 82 -6.78 10.97 6.84
N LYS A 83 -8.08 11.25 6.99
CA LYS A 83 -8.61 12.60 6.75
C LYS A 83 -8.05 13.51 7.84
N LYS A 84 -7.53 14.69 7.47
CA LYS A 84 -7.32 15.78 8.44
C LYS A 84 -8.65 16.02 9.15
N SER A 85 -8.67 15.88 10.48
CA SER A 85 -9.67 16.54 11.30
C SER A 85 -9.61 18.01 10.92
N LEU A 86 -10.69 18.52 10.33
CA LEU A 86 -10.87 19.97 10.20
C LEU A 86 -11.11 20.46 11.63
N GLU A 87 -10.08 21.03 12.26
CA GLU A 87 -10.28 21.97 13.37
C GLU A 87 -10.79 23.30 12.82
#